data_AF-A0A353DBM3-F1
#
_entry.id   AF-A0A353DBM3-F1
#
_cell.length_a   1.000
_cell.length_b   1.000
_cell.length_c   1.000
_cell.angle_alpha   90.00
_cell.angle_beta   90.00
_cell.angle_gamma   90.00
#
_symmetry.space_group_name_H-M   'P 1'
#
loop_
_entity.id
_entity.type
_entity.pdbx_description
1 polymer ?
#
loop_
_entity_poly.entity_id
_entity_poly.type
_entity_poly.pdbx_seq_one_letter_code
_entity_poly.pdbx_strand_id
1 'polypeptide(L)'
;MSADTVTITLALHNAHARQTFAGALRGVAGVELQNGGPVDLLVCELGQAPEQELARLEKARLDGRVGEVFLAGSEPTPELLIQAIRA
;
A
#
# COMPACT_ATOMS: atom_id res chain seq x y z
N MET A 1 25.11 0.76 -13.39
CA MET A 1 23.76 1.36 -13.31
C MET A 1 23.05 0.59 -12.22
N SER A 2 22.92 1.18 -11.04
CA SER A 2 22.12 0.57 -9.97
C SER A 2 20.70 0.46 -10.50
N ALA A 3 20.14 -0.74 -10.57
CA ALA A 3 18.72 -0.85 -10.86
C ALA A 3 18.00 -0.14 -9.70
N ASP A 4 17.21 0.89 -9.99
CA ASP A 4 16.38 1.55 -8.98
C ASP A 4 15.44 0.50 -8.39
N THR A 5 15.75 0.07 -7.17
CA THR A 5 14.94 -0.91 -6.44
C THR A 5 13.71 -0.19 -5.91
N VAL A 6 12.52 -0.70 -6.25
CA VAL A 6 11.25 -0.24 -5.70
C VAL A 6 10.96 -1.02 -4.43
N THR A 7 10.83 -0.31 -3.32
CA THR A 7 10.51 -0.87 -2.02
C THR A 7 9.00 -0.90 -1.77
N ILE A 8 8.49 -2.06 -1.35
CA ILE A 8 7.06 -2.29 -1.18
C ILE A 8 6.76 -2.84 0.21
N THR A 9 5.78 -2.27 0.90
CA THR A 9 5.21 -2.86 2.13
C THR A 9 3.80 -3.39 1.86
N LEU A 10 3.50 -4.58 2.40
CA LEU A 10 2.17 -5.20 2.33
C LEU A 10 1.47 -5.13 3.70
N ALA A 11 0.54 -4.20 3.85
CA ALA A 11 -0.32 -4.01 5.03
C ALA A 11 -1.74 -4.55 4.76
N LEU A 12 -1.82 -5.85 4.47
CA LEU A 12 -3.08 -6.55 4.18
C LEU A 12 -3.52 -7.37 5.40
N HIS A 13 -4.80 -7.26 5.77
CA HIS A 13 -5.41 -8.03 6.85
C HIS A 13 -5.68 -9.48 6.42
N ASN A 14 -6.00 -9.69 5.13
CA ASN A 14 -6.20 -11.01 4.57
C ASN A 14 -4.85 -11.73 4.35
N ALA A 15 -4.59 -12.79 5.13
CA ALA A 15 -3.34 -13.55 5.04
C ALA A 15 -3.12 -14.22 3.67
N HIS A 16 -4.19 -14.67 3.01
CA HIS A 16 -4.11 -15.28 1.69
C HIS A 16 -3.78 -14.23 0.62
N ALA A 17 -4.42 -13.05 0.68
CA ALA A 17 -4.07 -11.92 -0.19
C ALA A 17 -2.60 -11.52 0.02
N ARG A 18 -2.17 -11.37 1.27
CA ARG A 18 -0.78 -11.04 1.61
C ARG A 18 0.23 -12.03 1.02
N GLN A 19 -0.01 -13.33 1.15
CA GLN A 19 0.85 -14.35 0.56
C GLN A 19 0.85 -14.31 -0.97
N THR A 20 -0.31 -14.07 -1.58
CA THR A 20 -0.46 -13.98 -3.04
C THR A 20 0.32 -12.78 -3.59
N PHE A 21 0.14 -11.59 -3.00
CA PHE A 21 0.92 -10.40 -3.36
C PHE A 21 2.42 -10.61 -3.13
N ALA A 22 2.81 -11.16 -1.98
CA ALA A 22 4.23 -11.43 -1.70
C ALA A 22 4.85 -12.41 -2.70
N GLY A 23 4.11 -13.45 -3.08
CA GLY A 23 4.53 -14.42 -4.09
C GLY A 23 4.72 -13.78 -5.47
N ALA A 24 3.76 -12.97 -5.90
CA ALA A 24 3.82 -12.26 -7.17
C ALA A 24 5.01 -11.28 -7.22
N LEU A 25 5.22 -10.50 -6.15
CA LEU A 25 6.26 -9.46 -6.10
C LEU A 25 7.68 -10.01 -6.01
N ARG A 26 7.90 -11.16 -5.35
CA ARG A 26 9.23 -11.81 -5.29
C ARG A 26 9.77 -12.23 -6.66
N GLY A 27 8.91 -12.41 -7.65
CA GLY A 27 9.29 -12.73 -9.03
C GLY A 27 9.68 -11.53 -9.88
N VAL A 28 9.50 -10.31 -9.37
CA VAL A 28 9.70 -9.07 -10.13
C VAL A 28 11.12 -8.55 -9.89
N ALA A 29 11.90 -8.43 -10.96
CA ALA A 29 13.23 -7.84 -10.88
C ALA A 29 13.15 -6.37 -10.47
N GLY A 30 14.01 -5.96 -9.53
CA GLY A 30 14.03 -4.58 -9.02
C GLY A 30 12.95 -4.26 -7.98
N VAL A 31 12.28 -5.27 -7.41
CA VAL A 31 11.32 -5.09 -6.31
C VAL A 31 11.85 -5.70 -5.03
N GLU A 32 11.71 -4.97 -3.93
CA GLU A 32 12.04 -5.44 -2.58
C GLU A 32 10.83 -5.33 -1.65
N LEU A 33 10.53 -6.42 -0.94
CA LEU A 33 9.52 -6.42 0.12
C LEU A 33 10.16 -6.06 1.45
N GLN A 34 9.71 -4.97 2.08
CA GLN A 34 10.17 -4.55 3.39
C GLN A 34 9.06 -4.56 4.44
N ASN A 35 9.45 -4.57 5.71
CA ASN A 35 8.54 -4.44 6.84
C ASN A 35 8.88 -3.14 7.58
N GLY A 36 8.23 -2.04 7.20
CA GLY A 36 8.40 -0.73 7.83
C GLY A 36 9.45 0.17 7.17
N GLY A 37 9.62 1.37 7.73
CA GLY A 37 10.45 2.43 7.13
C GLY A 37 9.73 3.22 6.03
N PRO A 38 10.41 4.22 5.43
CA PRO A 38 9.93 4.87 4.21
C PRO A 38 9.82 3.85 3.06
N VAL A 39 8.71 3.87 2.33
CA VAL A 39 8.44 2.93 1.22
C VAL A 39 8.07 3.67 -0.05
N ASP A 40 8.45 3.12 -1.21
CA ASP A 40 8.00 3.66 -2.50
C ASP A 40 6.52 3.32 -2.76
N LEU A 41 6.09 2.12 -2.36
CA LEU A 41 4.70 1.68 -2.49
C LEU A 41 4.19 1.00 -1.21
N LEU A 42 3.02 1.44 -0.74
CA LEU A 42 2.26 0.75 0.30
C LEU A 42 1.03 0.09 -0.32
N VAL A 43 0.95 -1.23 -0.23
CA VAL A 43 -0.26 -2.00 -0.57
C VAL A 43 -1.02 -2.26 0.72
N CYS A 44 -2.23 -1.72 0.87
CA CYS A 44 -2.98 -1.85 2.12
C CYS A 44 -4.48 -2.11 1.93
N GLU A 45 -5.07 -2.77 2.92
CA GLU A 45 -6.52 -2.95 3.06
C GLU A 45 -7.04 -1.99 4.13
N LEU A 46 -8.06 -1.20 3.80
CA LEU A 46 -8.72 -0.35 4.79
C LEU A 46 -9.60 -1.20 5.70
N GLY A 47 -9.56 -0.91 6.99
CA GLY A 47 -10.33 -1.57 8.02
C GLY A 47 -11.71 -0.95 8.26
N GLN A 48 -12.15 -1.00 9.52
CA GLN A 48 -13.46 -0.50 9.94
C GLN A 48 -13.56 1.03 10.05
N ALA A 49 -12.43 1.74 9.99
CA ALA A 49 -12.38 3.20 10.11
C ALA A 49 -11.67 3.84 8.89
N PRO A 50 -12.19 3.63 7.67
CA PRO A 50 -11.50 3.97 6.43
C PRO A 50 -11.11 5.45 6.35
N GLU A 51 -11.94 6.37 6.84
CA GLU A 51 -11.65 7.81 6.82
C GLU A 51 -10.43 8.18 7.68
N GLN A 52 -10.31 7.59 8.87
CA GLN A 52 -9.16 7.81 9.74
C GLN A 52 -7.89 7.18 9.16
N GLU A 53 -8.04 6.03 8.51
CA GLU A 53 -6.94 5.34 7.85
C GLU A 53 -6.46 6.11 6.61
N LEU A 54 -7.37 6.63 5.78
CA LEU A 54 -7.05 7.50 4.66
C LEU A 54 -6.33 8.78 5.10
N ALA A 55 -6.82 9.45 6.16
CA ALA A 55 -6.14 10.63 6.70
C ALA A 55 -4.72 10.32 7.22
N ARG A 56 -4.49 9.11 7.77
CA ARG A 56 -3.15 8.66 8.18
C ARG A 56 -2.25 8.38 6.98
N LEU A 57 -2.81 7.83 5.90
CA LEU A 57 -2.10 7.56 4.65
C LEU A 57 -1.68 8.87 3.97
N GLU A 58 -2.60 9.83 3.84
CA GLU A 58 -2.31 11.17 3.32
C GLU A 58 -1.17 11.83 4.11
N LYS A 59 -1.25 11.81 5.44
CA LYS A 59 -0.17 12.32 6.29
C LYS A 59 1.16 11.60 6.05
N ALA A 60 1.15 10.27 5.93
CA ALA A 60 2.37 9.50 5.68
C ALA A 60 3.00 9.83 4.32
N ARG A 61 2.18 10.13 3.30
CA ARG A 61 2.66 10.60 2.00
C ARG A 61 3.26 12.01 2.07
N LEU A 62 2.56 12.94 2.72
CA LEU A 62 3.05 14.30 2.94
C LEU A 62 4.37 14.34 3.74
N ASP A 63 4.52 13.42 4.71
CA ASP A 63 5.75 13.26 5.49
C ASP A 63 6.88 12.56 4.72
N GLY A 64 6.65 12.11 3.47
CA GLY A 64 7.64 11.37 2.67
C GLY A 64 7.93 9.95 3.17
N ARG A 65 7.07 9.39 4.04
CA ARG A 65 7.20 8.01 4.55
C ARG A 65 6.59 6.98 3.59
N VAL A 66 5.72 7.40 2.69
CA VAL A 66 5.09 6.56 1.67
C VAL A 66 5.08 7.35 0.37
N GLY A 67 5.59 6.79 -0.74
CA GLY A 67 5.46 7.40 -2.06
C GLY A 67 4.04 7.26 -2.59
N GLU A 68 3.71 6.04 -2.99
CA GLU A 68 2.43 5.65 -3.58
C GLU A 68 1.64 4.70 -2.68
N VAL A 69 0.32 4.70 -2.87
CA VAL A 69 -0.61 3.83 -2.12
C VAL A 69 -1.46 3.03 -3.11
N PHE A 70 -1.50 1.71 -2.92
CA PHE A 70 -2.43 0.82 -3.59
C PHE A 70 -3.44 0.28 -2.57
N LEU A 71 -4.70 0.68 -2.71
CA LEU A 71 -5.78 0.16 -1.87
C LEU A 71 -6.28 -1.16 -2.43
N ALA A 72 -6.19 -2.20 -1.61
CA ALA A 72 -6.80 -3.51 -1.88
C ALA A 72 -8.09 -3.64 -1.06
N GLY A 73 -9.12 -4.23 -1.66
CA GLY A 73 -10.40 -4.48 -1.02
C GLY A 73 -11.34 -5.23 -1.96
N SER A 74 -12.24 -6.02 -1.41
CA SER A 74 -13.18 -6.83 -2.20
C SER A 74 -14.37 -6.02 -2.72
N GLU A 75 -14.86 -5.03 -1.95
CA GLU A 75 -16.04 -4.24 -2.28
C GLU A 75 -15.90 -2.79 -1.80
N PRO A 76 -15.14 -1.94 -2.50
CA PRO A 76 -15.06 -0.53 -2.14
C PRO A 76 -16.38 0.17 -2.51
N THR A 77 -16.93 0.94 -1.56
CA THR A 77 -18.09 1.79 -1.86
C THR A 77 -17.66 2.97 -2.75
N PRO A 78 -18.55 3.54 -3.60
CA PRO A 78 -18.22 4.71 -4.40
C PRO A 78 -17.70 5.88 -3.57
N GLU A 79 -18.26 6.10 -2.38
CA GLU A 79 -17.84 7.16 -1.45
C GLU A 79 -16.39 6.96 -1.01
N LEU A 80 -16.02 5.72 -0.68
CA LEU A 80 -14.67 5.35 -0.30
C LEU A 80 -13.68 5.58 -1.45
N LEU A 81 -14.06 5.22 -2.68
CA LEU A 81 -13.24 5.45 -3.87
C LEU A 81 -13.01 6.94 -4.11
N ILE A 82 -14.06 7.76 -3.98
CA ILE A 82 -13.95 9.22 -4.14
C ILE A 82 -13.01 9.81 -3.07
N GLN A 83 -13.12 9.35 -1.83
CA GLN A 83 -12.23 9.79 -0.75
C GLN A 83 -10.78 9.36 -1.02
N ALA A 84 -10.55 8.12 -1.44
CA ALA A 84 -9.23 7.59 -1.76
C ALA A 84 -8.52 8.35 -2.88
N ILE A 85 -9.24 8.78 -3.91
CA ILE A 85 -8.68 9.55 -5.03
C ILE A 85 -8.26 10.97 -4.60
N ARG A 86 -8.87 11.51 -3.54
CA ARG A 86 -8.61 12.87 -3.05
C ARG A 86 -7.47 12.95 -2.02
N ALA A 87 -7.09 11.83 -1.41
CA ALA A 87 -6.03 11.69 -0.42
C ALA A 87 -4.64 11.51 -1.06
#